data_AF-A0A418GIX1-F1
#
_entry.id   AF-A0A418GIX1-F1
#
_cell.length_a   1.000
_cell.length_b   1.000
_cell.length_c   1.000
_cell.angle_alpha   90.00
_cell.angle_beta   90.00
_cell.angle_gamma   90.00
#
_symmetry.space_group_name_H-M   'P 1'
#
loop_
_entity.id
_entity.type
_entity.pdbx_description
1 polymer ?
#
loop_
_entity_poly.entity_id
_entity_poly.type
_entity_poly.pdbx_seq_one_letter_code
_entity_poly.pdbx_strand_id
1 'polypeptide(L)' 'RFHMVNGANWFDRTVSADAAGIILTSLVINRQLWLYHDSGDAGLTHLYRMRDAQLWRHIEFHPECNAIYAALD' A
#
# COMPACT_ATOMS: atom_id res chain seq x y z
N ARG A 1 11.27 -10.35 11.04
CA ARG A 1 11.64 -9.98 9.65
C ARG A 1 10.91 -10.94 8.73
N PHE A 2 10.38 -10.44 7.62
CA PHE A 2 9.53 -11.17 6.69
C PHE A 2 10.09 -11.03 5.29
N HIS A 3 10.24 -12.16 4.60
CA HIS A 3 10.60 -12.17 3.19
C HIS A 3 9.34 -11.92 2.36
N MET A 4 9.35 -10.87 1.54
CA MET A 4 8.22 -10.48 0.71
C MET A 4 8.67 -10.42 -0.75
N VAL A 5 7.84 -11.00 -1.61
CA VAL A 5 8.04 -11.04 -3.05
C VAL A 5 6.78 -10.50 -3.73
N ASN A 6 6.93 -9.50 -4.59
CA ASN A 6 5.89 -9.04 -5.50
C ASN A 6 6.37 -9.24 -6.94
N GLY A 7 5.76 -10.20 -7.63
CA GLY A 7 6.10 -10.55 -9.01
C GLY A 7 5.66 -9.50 -10.04
N ALA A 8 4.80 -8.54 -9.67
CA ALA A 8 4.34 -7.50 -10.57
C ALA A 8 5.42 -6.42 -10.81
N ASN A 9 6.31 -6.20 -9.83
CA ASN A 9 7.32 -5.13 -9.86
C ASN A 9 8.73 -5.60 -9.48
N TRP A 10 8.96 -6.93 -9.48
CA TRP A 10 10.26 -7.54 -9.15
C TRP A 10 10.76 -7.24 -7.73
N PHE A 11 9.88 -6.81 -6.83
CA PHE A 11 10.25 -6.63 -5.44
C PHE A 11 10.53 -7.99 -4.80
N ASP A 12 11.74 -8.17 -4.27
CA ASP A 12 12.17 -9.35 -3.52
C ASP A 12 13.10 -8.89 -2.41
N ARG A 13 12.55 -8.65 -1.21
CA ARG A 13 13.30 -8.13 -0.06
C ARG A 13 12.77 -8.68 1.26
N THR A 14 13.65 -8.69 2.26
CA THR A 14 13.25 -8.92 3.65
C THR A 14 12.97 -7.59 4.35
N VAL A 15 11.79 -7.44 4.95
CA VAL A 15 11.33 -6.22 5.63
C VAL A 15 10.94 -6.52 7.09
N SER A 16 10.72 -5.48 7.91
CA SER A 16 10.12 -5.64 9.24
C SER A 16 8.64 -6.07 9.17
N ALA A 17 8.08 -6.44 10.32
CA ALA A 17 6.64 -6.74 10.43
C ALA A 17 5.79 -5.51 10.13
N ASP A 18 6.26 -4.34 10.56
CA ASP A 18 5.57 -3.07 10.43
C ASP A 18 5.52 -2.64 8.97
N ALA A 19 6.67 -2.64 8.29
CA ALA A 19 6.76 -2.39 6.86
C ALA A 19 5.92 -3.38 6.04
N ALA A 20 5.93 -4.67 6.39
CA ALA A 20 5.09 -5.66 5.71
C ALA A 20 3.59 -5.36 5.87
N GLY A 21 3.16 -4.97 7.08
CA GLY A 21 1.78 -4.57 7.36
C GLY A 21 1.35 -3.34 6.55
N ILE A 22 2.24 -2.35 6.44
CA ILE A 22 2.02 -1.14 5.64
C ILE A 22 1.87 -1.49 4.15
N ILE A 23 2.77 -2.32 3.59
CA ILE A 23 2.71 -2.75 2.19
C ILE A 23 1.37 -3.44 1.90
N LEU A 24 1.00 -4.43 2.71
CA LEU A 24 -0.26 -5.17 2.53
C LEU A 24 -1.48 -4.26 2.65
N THR A 25 -1.46 -3.32 3.61
CA THR A 25 -2.55 -2.36 3.80
C THR A 25 -2.71 -1.45 2.57
N SER A 26 -1.60 -0.93 2.03
CA SER A 26 -1.63 -0.10 0.82
C SER A 26 -2.16 -0.86 -0.39
N LEU A 27 -1.71 -2.11 -0.62
CA LEU A 27 -2.21 -2.95 -1.71
C LEU A 27 -3.71 -3.21 -1.61
N VAL A 28 -4.21 -3.48 -0.40
CA VAL A 28 -5.65 -3.67 -0.17
C VAL A 28 -6.43 -2.38 -0.40
N ILE A 29 -5.95 -1.25 0.12
CA ILE A 29 -6.59 0.06 -0.11
C ILE A 29 -6.66 0.37 -1.61
N ASN A 30 -5.57 0.17 -2.34
CA ASN A 30 -5.52 0.40 -3.78
C ASN A 30 -6.51 -0.49 -4.53
N ARG A 31 -6.56 -1.79 -4.20
CA ARG A 31 -7.52 -2.72 -4.81
C ARG A 31 -8.97 -2.35 -4.54
N GLN A 32 -9.29 -1.95 -3.31
CA GLN A 32 -10.64 -1.53 -2.93
C GLN A 32 -11.03 -0.21 -3.60
N LEU A 33 -10.10 0.74 -3.70
CA LEU A 33 -10.31 1.99 -4.40
C LEU A 33 -10.70 1.76 -5.86
N TRP A 34 -9.97 0.88 -6.57
CA TRP A 34 -10.32 0.50 -7.94
C TRP A 34 -11.70 -0.14 -8.03
N LEU A 35 -12.03 -1.06 -7.12
CA LEU A 35 -13.31 -1.75 -7.12
C LEU A 35 -14.49 -0.80 -6.93
N TYR A 36 -14.42 0.11 -5.96
CA TYR A 36 -15.53 1.05 -5.70
C TYR A 36 -15.61 2.19 -6.72
N HIS A 37 -14.47 2.55 -7.31
CA HIS A 37 -14.46 3.49 -8.43
C HIS A 37 -15.18 2.89 -9.64
N ASP A 38 -14.88 1.64 -9.99
CA ASP A 38 -15.54 0.93 -11.10
C ASP A 38 -17.03 0.68 -10.83
N SER A 39 -17.42 0.43 -9.57
CA SER A 39 -18.83 0.28 -9.20
C SER A 39 -19.61 1.61 -9.14
N GLY A 40 -18.94 2.75 -9.27
CA GLY A 40 -19.56 4.08 -9.15
C GLY A 40 -19.93 4.49 -7.72
N ASP A 41 -19.43 3.80 -6.70
CA ASP A 41 -19.68 4.18 -5.30
C ASP A 41 -18.75 5.34 -4.91
N ALA A 42 -19.24 6.57 -5.08
CA ALA A 42 -18.48 7.78 -4.81
C ALA A 42 -18.10 7.93 -3.32
N GLY A 43 -18.92 7.43 -2.40
CA GLY A 43 -18.69 7.54 -0.96
C GLY A 43 -17.50 6.69 -0.52
N LEU A 44 -17.51 5.41 -0.89
CA LEU A 44 -16.41 4.49 -0.59
C LEU A 44 -15.16 4.85 -1.38
N THR A 45 -15.28 5.25 -2.65
CA THR A 45 -14.15 5.75 -3.45
C THR A 45 -13.46 6.92 -2.75
N HIS A 46 -14.22 7.90 -2.25
CA HIS A 46 -13.65 9.04 -1.53
C HIS A 46 -12.97 8.61 -0.22
N LEU A 47 -13.61 7.73 0.55
CA LEU A 47 -13.04 7.19 1.79
C LEU A 47 -11.70 6.50 1.55
N TYR A 48 -11.63 5.58 0.59
CA TYR A 48 -10.38 4.85 0.29
C TYR A 48 -9.30 5.77 -0.27
N ARG A 49 -9.65 6.78 -1.08
CA ARG A 49 -8.69 7.81 -1.53
C ARG A 49 -8.12 8.62 -0.36
N MET A 50 -8.94 8.99 0.63
CA MET A 50 -8.46 9.68 1.83
C MET A 50 -7.53 8.79 2.66
N ARG A 51 -7.85 7.50 2.81
CA ARG A 51 -7.02 6.53 3.55
C ARG A 51 -5.70 6.27 2.84
N ASP A 52 -5.70 6.16 1.52
CA ASP A 52 -4.48 6.06 0.72
C ASP A 52 -3.58 7.27 0.98
N ALA A 53 -4.10 8.50 0.87
CA ALA A 53 -3.33 9.71 1.12
C ALA A 53 -2.77 9.80 2.57
N GLN A 54 -3.53 9.35 3.57
CA GLN A 54 -3.06 9.28 4.96
C GLN A 54 -1.92 8.28 5.12
N LEU A 55 -2.04 7.11 4.49
CA LEU A 55 -1.01 6.08 4.55
C LEU A 55 0.27 6.52 3.83
N TRP A 56 0.17 7.16 2.66
CA TRP A 56 1.33 7.69 1.95
C TRP A 56 2.12 8.71 2.77
N ARG A 57 1.43 9.63 3.48
CA ARG A 57 2.09 10.55 4.42
C ARG A 57 2.74 9.83 5.59
N HIS A 58 2.17 8.72 6.05
CA HIS A 58 2.77 7.93 7.12
C HIS A 58 4.03 7.21 6.65
N ILE A 59 4.05 6.68 5.42
CA ILE A 59 5.21 5.99 4.83
C ILE A 59 6.42 6.92 4.71
N GLU A 60 6.21 8.20 4.40
CA GLU A 60 7.27 9.20 4.23
C GLU A 60 8.25 9.25 5.40
N PHE A 61 7.76 9.03 6.63
CA PHE A 61 8.56 9.08 7.85
C PHE A 61 8.97 7.70 8.38
N HIS A 62 8.61 6.62 7.67
CA HIS A 62 8.94 5.26 8.09
C HIS A 62 10.43 4.93 7.80
N PRO A 63 11.18 4.30 8.72
CA PRO A 63 12.61 3.98 8.52
C PRO A 63 12.91 3.11 7.29
N GLU A 64 11.94 2.29 6.88
CA GLU A 64 12.01 1.44 5.69
C GLU A 64 11.24 2.01 4.48
N CYS A 65 10.99 3.33 4.42
CA CYS A 65 10.20 3.97 3.36
C CYS A 65 10.63 3.56 1.95
N ASN A 66 11.93 3.50 1.67
CA ASN A 66 12.47 3.08 0.38
C ASN A 66 12.10 1.63 0.01
N ALA A 67 12.03 0.72 0.99
CA ALA A 67 11.61 -0.65 0.74
C ALA A 67 10.09 -0.72 0.55
N ILE A 68 9.32 0.08 1.27
CA ILE A 68 7.87 0.17 1.11
C ILE A 68 7.53 0.74 -0.28
N TYR A 69 8.15 1.84 -0.70
CA TYR A 69 7.96 2.41 -2.03
C TYR A 69 8.32 1.42 -3.13
N ALA A 70 9.47 0.75 -3.03
CA ALA A 70 9.85 -0.27 -4.00
C ALA A 70 8.88 -1.46 -4.07
N ALA A 71 8.14 -1.75 -3.00
CA ALA A 71 7.13 -2.80 -2.99
C ALA A 71 5.80 -2.38 -3.66
N LEU A 72 5.54 -1.07 -3.72
CA LEU A 72 4.28 -0.48 -4.19
C LEU A 72 4.36 0.18 -5.57
N ASP A 73 5.57 0.33 -6.13
CA ASP A 73 5.84 0.78 -7.51
C ASP A 73 5.26 -0.20 -8.55
#